data_AF-A0A7K7DRP4-F1
#
_entry.id   AF-A0A7K7DRP4-F1
#
_cell.length_a   1.000
_cell.length_b   1.000
_cell.length_c   1.000
_cell.angle_alpha   90.00
_cell.angle_beta   90.00
_cell.angle_gamma   90.00
#
_symmetry.space_group_name_H-M   'P 1'
#
loop_
_entity.id
_entity.type
_entity.pdbx_description
1 polymer ?
#
loop_
_entity_poly.entity_id
_entity_poly.type
_entity_poly.pdbx_seq_one_letter_code
_entity_poly.pdbx_strand_id
1 'polypeptide(L)'
;IGNRTIVPQKLEINPKIKTLADVHKLCGSLNWVRPWLGLTNEDLAPLFNLLKGGEDPGAPRSITPEAQKALEKVQIAMSTRQAHHCQPDLPFKFIILGKLPHLHGIIFHHKRSRRMTKPQELIAELIRKARTRIRELAGCDFKCIHLPIELKSGQNSRKILEQLLLENEVLQFALDSYSGQISVERPAHKMFEQDVQFTLKLRSAQSRRPLKKALTVFTDVSGRSHKSVMTWKDPQTQQWEMDIAEVEGSPQVAELAAVVRAFERFSEPFNLITDSAYVAGVVSRADQVILQVSNIALFKLLSRLVKLVTHGEQPFYVMHIRSHTDLPGFIAEGNRRADALAAPAVMAALPNVFEQAKISHQLFHQNEPGLVHQFHITREQAKAIVDTCPNCQQHALPTVSTGANPRGLNSCELWQTDVTHIQSFGRQKYIHVSVDTFSGAVYASAHTGESSIDAIKHLLQTFSFMGIPKELKTDNGPAYKSKEFGSFLQQWGVEHKTGIPYSPTGQAIVERTHRDIK
;
A
#
# COMPACT_ATOMS: atom_id res chain seq x y z
N ILE A 1 -5.15 -28.60 -42.75
CA ILE A 1 -4.24 -27.79 -41.90
C ILE A 1 -3.40 -26.95 -42.86
N GLY A 2 -3.93 -25.80 -43.30
CA GLY A 2 -3.35 -25.01 -44.39
C GLY A 2 -3.40 -23.52 -44.06
N ASN A 3 -2.35 -22.79 -44.45
CA ASN A 3 -2.17 -21.33 -44.47
C ASN A 3 -2.65 -20.46 -43.27
N ARG A 4 -3.10 -21.04 -42.16
CA ARG A 4 -3.71 -20.32 -41.01
C ARG A 4 -3.00 -20.52 -39.66
N THR A 5 -1.93 -21.30 -39.65
CA THR A 5 -1.17 -21.59 -38.43
C THR A 5 0.15 -20.82 -38.48
N ILE A 6 0.34 -19.88 -37.56
CA ILE A 6 1.67 -19.30 -37.35
C ILE A 6 2.47 -20.34 -36.57
N VAL A 7 3.44 -20.95 -37.25
CA VAL A 7 4.50 -21.66 -36.55
C VAL A 7 5.51 -20.59 -36.15
N PRO A 8 5.93 -20.49 -34.86
CA PRO A 8 7.00 -19.59 -34.48
C PRO A 8 8.18 -19.81 -35.43
N GLN A 9 8.68 -18.75 -36.07
CA GLN A 9 9.91 -18.82 -36.83
C GLN A 9 10.93 -19.49 -35.91
N LYS A 10 11.51 -20.61 -36.35
CA LYS A 10 12.31 -21.53 -35.54
C LYS A 10 13.30 -20.71 -34.72
N LEU A 11 12.95 -20.39 -33.46
CA LEU A 11 13.81 -19.63 -32.59
C LEU A 11 14.90 -20.63 -32.23
N GLU A 12 16.00 -20.61 -32.98
CA GLU A 12 17.13 -21.50 -32.73
C GLU A 12 17.75 -21.04 -31.42
N ILE A 13 17.26 -21.63 -30.33
CA ILE A 13 17.90 -21.56 -29.03
C ILE A 13 19.29 -22.17 -29.21
N ASN A 14 20.30 -21.32 -29.33
CA ASN A 14 21.68 -21.76 -29.52
C ASN A 14 22.16 -22.39 -28.21
N PRO A 15 22.34 -23.72 -28.13
CA PRO A 15 22.57 -24.41 -26.86
C PRO A 15 24.03 -24.30 -26.40
N LYS A 16 24.90 -23.65 -27.17
CA LYS A 16 26.32 -23.51 -26.87
C LYS A 16 26.53 -22.37 -25.86
N ILE A 17 26.15 -22.62 -24.62
CA ILE A 17 26.48 -21.75 -23.48
C ILE A 17 27.96 -21.97 -23.13
N LYS A 18 28.79 -20.94 -23.33
CA LYS A 18 30.20 -20.97 -22.90
C LYS A 18 30.55 -19.81 -21.98
N THR A 19 29.83 -18.69 -22.11
CA THR A 19 30.10 -17.44 -21.39
C THR A 19 28.85 -16.90 -20.70
N LEU A 20 29.04 -15.97 -19.76
CA LEU A 20 27.95 -15.23 -19.12
C LEU A 20 27.09 -14.48 -20.16
N ALA A 21 27.70 -13.93 -21.20
CA ALA A 21 27.00 -13.28 -22.31
C ALA A 21 26.06 -14.24 -23.06
N ASP A 22 26.46 -15.51 -23.23
CA ASP A 22 25.61 -16.53 -23.88
C ASP A 22 24.38 -16.86 -23.04
N VAL A 23 24.56 -17.01 -21.72
CA VAL A 23 23.45 -17.20 -20.76
C VAL A 23 22.50 -16.01 -20.81
N HIS A 24 23.02 -14.79 -20.89
CA HIS A 24 22.22 -13.57 -20.94
C HIS A 24 21.41 -13.44 -22.23
N LYS A 25 22.00 -13.74 -23.39
CA LYS A 25 21.29 -13.79 -24.69
C LYS A 25 20.19 -14.85 -24.70
N LEU A 26 20.48 -16.02 -24.14
CA LEU A 26 19.51 -17.10 -23.99
C LEU A 26 18.33 -16.69 -23.11
N CYS A 27 18.59 -16.19 -21.89
CA CYS A 27 17.55 -15.75 -20.96
C CYS A 27 16.74 -14.58 -21.52
N GLY A 28 17.39 -13.66 -22.27
CA GLY A 28 16.71 -12.59 -22.99
C GLY A 28 15.74 -13.13 -24.04
N SER A 29 16.20 -14.05 -24.89
CA SER A 29 15.38 -14.70 -25.92
C SER A 29 14.21 -15.48 -25.32
N LEU A 30 14.46 -16.20 -24.22
CA LEU A 30 13.43 -16.93 -23.49
C LEU A 30 12.39 -15.99 -22.88
N ASN A 31 12.79 -14.84 -22.35
CA ASN A 31 11.84 -13.85 -21.81
C ASN A 31 10.87 -13.31 -22.87
N TRP A 32 11.27 -13.24 -24.14
CA TRP A 32 10.39 -12.84 -25.24
C TRP A 32 9.32 -13.89 -25.58
N VAL A 33 9.71 -15.16 -25.63
CA VAL A 33 8.78 -16.25 -25.98
C VAL A 33 7.96 -16.75 -24.79
N ARG A 34 8.46 -16.54 -23.58
CA ARG A 34 7.86 -17.00 -22.32
C ARG A 34 6.36 -16.72 -22.16
N PRO A 35 5.81 -15.53 -22.50
CA PRO A 35 4.37 -15.27 -22.37
C PRO A 35 3.49 -16.23 -23.18
N TRP A 36 4.02 -16.76 -24.28
CA TRP A 36 3.32 -17.64 -25.22
C TRP A 36 3.48 -19.11 -24.84
N LEU A 37 4.61 -19.47 -24.22
CA LEU A 37 4.97 -20.84 -23.87
C LEU A 37 4.39 -21.32 -22.53
N GLY A 38 3.82 -20.42 -21.71
CA GLY A 38 3.21 -20.77 -20.43
C GLY A 38 4.19 -21.39 -19.41
N LEU A 39 5.47 -21.02 -19.50
CA LEU A 39 6.52 -21.47 -18.60
C LEU A 39 6.57 -20.61 -17.33
N THR A 40 6.65 -21.25 -16.17
CA THR A 40 6.68 -20.55 -14.87
C THR A 40 8.08 -20.00 -14.54
N ASN A 41 8.18 -19.16 -13.50
CA ASN A 41 9.50 -18.75 -12.98
C ASN A 41 10.28 -19.93 -12.40
N GLU A 42 9.58 -20.90 -11.82
CA GLU A 42 10.20 -22.10 -11.22
C GLU A 42 10.81 -22.98 -12.31
N ASP A 43 10.10 -23.14 -13.43
CA ASP A 43 10.59 -23.89 -14.59
C ASP A 43 11.88 -23.32 -15.18
N LEU A 44 12.05 -21.99 -15.13
CA LEU A 44 13.20 -21.28 -15.69
C LEU A 44 14.26 -20.91 -14.64
N ALA A 45 13.98 -21.11 -13.35
CA ALA A 45 14.88 -20.75 -12.26
C ALA A 45 16.29 -21.36 -12.39
N PRO A 46 16.45 -22.64 -12.82
CA PRO A 46 17.78 -23.21 -13.07
C PRO A 46 18.60 -22.43 -14.09
N LEU A 47 17.97 -21.87 -15.13
CA LEU A 47 18.64 -21.06 -16.15
C LEU A 47 19.02 -19.67 -15.60
N PHE A 48 18.15 -19.04 -14.81
CA PHE A 48 18.45 -17.75 -14.19
C PHE A 48 19.55 -17.83 -13.14
N ASN A 49 19.71 -18.99 -12.49
CA ASN A 49 20.80 -19.19 -11.53
C ASN A 49 22.18 -19.15 -12.21
N LEU A 50 22.29 -19.49 -13.50
CA LEU A 50 23.54 -19.38 -14.26
C LEU A 50 24.00 -17.92 -14.48
N LEU A 51 23.10 -16.94 -14.31
CA LEU A 51 23.42 -15.51 -14.37
C LEU A 51 24.06 -14.98 -13.07
N LYS A 52 24.08 -15.76 -11.99
CA LYS A 52 24.61 -15.32 -10.70
C LYS A 52 26.13 -15.42 -10.66
N GLY A 53 26.76 -14.40 -10.06
CA GLY A 53 28.21 -14.28 -9.91
C GLY A 53 28.93 -13.79 -11.16
N GLY A 54 30.06 -13.11 -10.99
CA GLY A 54 30.89 -12.55 -12.08
C GLY A 54 30.27 -11.33 -12.77
N GLU A 55 31.04 -10.27 -12.93
CA GLU A 55 30.60 -9.03 -13.61
C GLU A 55 31.05 -8.97 -15.07
N ASP A 56 31.98 -9.84 -15.47
CA ASP A 56 32.54 -9.90 -16.82
C ASP A 56 31.65 -10.74 -17.78
N PRO A 57 31.14 -10.16 -18.88
CA PRO A 57 30.41 -10.90 -19.92
C PRO A 57 31.16 -12.11 -20.50
N GLY A 58 32.50 -12.09 -20.49
CA GLY A 58 33.36 -13.19 -20.95
C GLY A 58 33.53 -14.32 -19.95
N ALA A 59 33.03 -14.19 -18.72
CA ALA A 59 33.23 -15.18 -17.66
C ALA A 59 32.68 -16.56 -18.08
N PRO A 60 33.45 -17.65 -17.90
CA PRO A 60 33.06 -18.97 -18.36
C PRO A 60 31.84 -19.49 -17.61
N ARG A 61 30.94 -20.16 -18.34
CA ARG A 61 29.73 -20.80 -17.82
C ARG A 61 29.57 -22.18 -18.41
N SER A 62 29.19 -23.12 -17.57
CA SER A 62 28.77 -24.47 -17.96
C SER A 62 27.30 -24.66 -17.64
N ILE A 63 26.63 -25.45 -18.47
CA ILE A 63 25.23 -25.80 -18.26
C ILE A 63 25.13 -26.87 -17.17
N THR A 64 24.30 -26.65 -16.15
CA THR A 64 24.02 -27.68 -15.14
C THR A 64 22.95 -28.65 -15.64
N PRO A 65 22.86 -29.87 -15.09
CA PRO A 65 21.82 -30.83 -15.45
C PRO A 65 20.39 -30.28 -15.27
N GLU A 66 20.16 -29.45 -14.25
CA GLU A 66 18.87 -28.81 -13.99
C GLU A 66 18.54 -27.75 -15.05
N ALA A 67 19.54 -26.99 -15.49
CA ALA A 67 19.40 -26.02 -16.56
C ALA A 67 19.14 -26.69 -17.92
N GLN A 68 19.77 -27.84 -18.18
CA GLN A 68 19.52 -28.66 -19.36
C GLN A 68 18.07 -29.15 -19.39
N LYS A 69 17.56 -29.69 -18.28
CA LYS A 69 16.16 -30.13 -18.16
C LYS A 69 15.16 -28.99 -18.36
N ALA A 70 15.49 -27.79 -17.86
CA ALA A 70 14.68 -26.59 -18.10
C ALA A 70 14.60 -26.25 -19.59
N LEU A 71 15.73 -26.34 -20.33
CA LEU A 71 15.77 -26.10 -21.77
C LEU A 71 14.97 -27.11 -22.58
N GLU A 72 15.04 -28.40 -22.23
CA GLU A 72 14.21 -29.43 -22.86
C GLU A 72 12.72 -29.12 -22.70
N LYS A 73 12.31 -28.68 -21.49
CA LYS A 73 10.93 -28.27 -21.23
C LYS A 73 10.51 -27.06 -22.08
N VAL A 74 11.42 -26.09 -22.29
CA VAL A 74 11.16 -24.98 -23.22
C VAL A 74 10.96 -25.50 -24.63
N GLN A 75 11.83 -26.38 -25.10
CA GLN A 75 11.80 -26.91 -26.46
C GLN A 75 10.52 -27.70 -26.74
N ILE A 76 10.05 -28.50 -25.78
CA ILE A 76 8.75 -29.18 -25.83
C ILE A 76 7.60 -28.17 -25.87
N ALA A 77 7.64 -27.12 -25.05
CA ALA A 77 6.60 -26.08 -25.04
C ALA A 77 6.53 -25.33 -26.38
N MET A 78 7.69 -25.09 -27.01
CA MET A 78 7.77 -24.44 -28.32
C MET A 78 7.26 -25.32 -29.47
N SER A 79 7.43 -26.64 -29.40
CA SER A 79 6.99 -27.56 -30.46
C SER A 79 5.50 -27.90 -30.37
N THR A 80 4.92 -27.87 -29.17
CA THR A 80 3.54 -28.32 -28.92
C THR A 80 2.51 -27.19 -28.98
N ARG A 81 2.91 -25.93 -28.76
CA ARG A 81 1.97 -24.80 -28.69
C ARG A 81 1.82 -24.09 -30.03
N GLN A 82 0.57 -23.79 -30.39
CA GLN A 82 0.22 -23.05 -31.60
C GLN A 82 -0.57 -21.79 -31.24
N ALA A 83 -0.40 -20.74 -32.04
CA ALA A 83 -1.22 -19.55 -32.00
C ALA A 83 -1.89 -19.34 -33.37
N HIS A 84 -3.10 -18.79 -33.36
CA HIS A 84 -3.84 -18.45 -34.57
C HIS A 84 -3.88 -16.93 -34.76
N HIS A 85 -3.91 -16.48 -36.01
CA HIS A 85 -4.15 -15.07 -36.31
C HIS A 85 -5.51 -14.62 -35.75
N CYS A 86 -5.57 -13.38 -35.28
CA CYS A 86 -6.82 -12.73 -34.96
C CYS A 86 -7.70 -12.66 -36.22
N GLN A 87 -8.96 -13.05 -36.10
CA GLN A 87 -9.97 -12.84 -37.14
C GLN A 87 -10.75 -11.57 -36.79
N PRO A 88 -10.62 -10.48 -37.56
CA PRO A 88 -11.24 -9.19 -37.23
C PRO A 88 -12.76 -9.25 -37.07
N ASP A 89 -13.42 -10.15 -37.81
CA ASP A 89 -14.88 -10.27 -37.83
C ASP A 89 -15.45 -11.05 -36.63
N LEU A 90 -14.58 -11.66 -35.80
CA LEU A 90 -15.00 -12.43 -34.64
C LEU A 90 -14.88 -11.61 -33.35
N PRO A 91 -15.91 -11.60 -32.50
CA PRO A 91 -15.87 -10.85 -31.26
C PRO A 91 -14.97 -11.52 -30.22
N PHE A 92 -14.21 -10.71 -29.48
CA PHE A 92 -13.45 -11.21 -28.35
C PHE A 92 -14.35 -11.52 -27.14
N LYS A 93 -14.10 -12.66 -26.50
CA LYS A 93 -14.70 -13.03 -25.22
C LYS A 93 -13.60 -13.22 -24.19
N PHE A 94 -13.81 -12.69 -22.99
CA PHE A 94 -12.90 -12.90 -21.87
C PHE A 94 -13.50 -13.91 -20.91
N ILE A 95 -12.77 -14.98 -20.63
CA ILE A 95 -13.19 -16.04 -19.71
C ILE A 95 -12.14 -16.15 -18.62
N ILE A 96 -12.57 -16.01 -17.37
CA ILE A 96 -11.73 -16.19 -16.20
C ILE A 96 -11.93 -17.64 -15.71
N LEU A 97 -10.84 -18.40 -15.64
CA LEU A 97 -10.79 -19.82 -15.24
C LEU A 97 -9.83 -20.01 -14.05
N GLY A 98 -9.84 -21.20 -13.41
CA GLY A 98 -8.82 -21.59 -12.43
C GLY A 98 -9.31 -21.78 -10.98
N LYS A 99 -8.38 -22.20 -10.11
CA LYS A 99 -8.60 -22.46 -8.67
C LYS A 99 -7.86 -21.40 -7.85
N LEU A 100 -8.50 -20.75 -6.87
CA LEU A 100 -7.79 -19.77 -6.03
C LEU A 100 -6.55 -20.42 -5.39
N PRO A 101 -5.40 -19.71 -5.35
CA PRO A 101 -5.17 -18.33 -5.77
C PRO A 101 -4.82 -18.13 -7.27
N HIS A 102 -4.91 -19.19 -8.07
CA HIS A 102 -4.53 -19.24 -9.47
C HIS A 102 -5.73 -19.07 -10.40
N LEU A 103 -6.15 -17.81 -10.60
CA LEU A 103 -7.07 -17.45 -11.68
C LEU A 103 -6.28 -17.18 -12.96
N HIS A 104 -6.69 -17.81 -14.06
CA HIS A 104 -6.17 -17.66 -15.41
C HIS A 104 -7.24 -16.97 -16.26
N GLY A 105 -6.98 -15.74 -16.68
CA GLY A 105 -7.73 -15.14 -17.78
C GLY A 105 -7.20 -15.71 -19.09
N ILE A 106 -8.07 -16.21 -19.98
CA ILE A 106 -7.67 -16.43 -21.36
C ILE A 106 -7.58 -15.04 -22.02
N ILE A 107 -6.39 -14.44 -21.82
CA ILE A 107 -5.68 -13.32 -22.44
C ILE A 107 -4.75 -12.76 -21.32
N PHE A 108 -3.55 -13.35 -21.27
CA PHE A 108 -2.36 -13.08 -20.44
C PHE A 108 -2.31 -13.44 -18.94
N HIS A 109 -1.09 -13.86 -18.55
CA HIS A 109 -0.63 -14.32 -17.23
C HIS A 109 -0.35 -13.15 -16.27
N HIS A 110 -0.77 -13.27 -15.00
CA HIS A 110 -0.61 -12.25 -13.96
C HIS A 110 0.68 -12.41 -13.12
N LYS A 111 1.34 -11.29 -12.77
CA LYS A 111 2.37 -11.19 -11.71
C LYS A 111 1.74 -10.64 -10.42
N ARG A 112 2.01 -11.32 -9.30
CA ARG A 112 1.38 -11.19 -7.97
C ARG A 112 1.51 -9.80 -7.32
N SER A 113 0.45 -9.36 -6.65
CA SER A 113 0.47 -8.28 -5.64
C SER A 113 0.70 -8.88 -4.24
N ARG A 114 1.51 -8.22 -3.40
CA ARG A 114 1.89 -8.69 -2.04
C ARG A 114 0.85 -8.33 -0.95
N ARG A 115 -0.43 -8.19 -1.28
CA ARG A 115 -1.49 -7.73 -0.36
C ARG A 115 -2.57 -8.79 -0.15
N MET A 116 -3.22 -8.80 1.03
CA MET A 116 -4.46 -9.56 1.25
C MET A 116 -5.51 -9.07 0.25
N THR A 117 -5.94 -9.95 -0.65
CA THR A 117 -6.83 -9.60 -1.77
C THR A 117 -8.06 -10.49 -1.70
N LYS A 118 -9.27 -9.91 -1.79
CA LYS A 118 -10.50 -10.70 -1.94
C LYS A 118 -10.54 -11.34 -3.33
N PRO A 119 -11.17 -12.50 -3.53
CA PRO A 119 -11.27 -13.14 -4.85
C PRO A 119 -11.93 -12.23 -5.89
N GLN A 120 -12.91 -11.45 -5.44
CA GLN A 120 -13.60 -10.45 -6.24
C GLN A 120 -12.67 -9.31 -6.70
N GLU A 121 -11.74 -8.87 -5.85
CA GLU A 121 -10.72 -7.87 -6.20
C GLU A 121 -9.72 -8.43 -7.20
N LEU A 122 -9.35 -9.72 -7.08
CA LEU A 122 -8.51 -10.39 -8.07
C LEU A 122 -9.22 -10.50 -9.43
N ILE A 123 -10.52 -10.84 -9.45
CA ILE A 123 -11.36 -10.82 -10.66
C ILE A 123 -11.37 -9.41 -11.27
N ALA A 124 -11.59 -8.38 -10.47
CA ALA A 124 -11.60 -6.98 -10.90
C ALA A 124 -10.25 -6.55 -11.49
N GLU A 125 -9.13 -6.92 -10.86
CA GLU A 125 -7.79 -6.66 -11.41
C GLU A 125 -7.55 -7.37 -12.75
N LEU A 126 -7.99 -8.63 -12.87
CA LEU A 126 -7.89 -9.39 -14.12
C LEU A 126 -8.70 -8.73 -15.23
N ILE A 127 -9.93 -8.29 -14.94
CA ILE A 127 -10.79 -7.57 -15.88
C ILE A 127 -10.10 -6.27 -16.35
N ARG A 128 -9.59 -5.45 -15.42
CA ARG A 128 -8.90 -4.19 -15.78
C ARG A 128 -7.71 -4.43 -16.70
N LYS A 129 -6.87 -5.42 -16.37
CA LYS A 129 -5.69 -5.77 -17.18
C LYS A 129 -6.08 -6.30 -18.55
N ALA A 130 -7.06 -7.21 -18.61
CA ALA A 130 -7.54 -7.79 -19.87
C ALA A 130 -8.14 -6.72 -20.79
N ARG A 131 -8.99 -5.82 -20.24
CA ARG A 131 -9.62 -4.71 -20.98
C ARG A 131 -8.59 -3.72 -21.51
N THR A 132 -7.60 -3.36 -20.68
CA THR A 132 -6.47 -2.51 -21.11
C THR A 132 -5.73 -3.17 -22.29
N ARG A 133 -5.41 -4.46 -22.13
CA ARG A 133 -4.63 -5.19 -23.12
C ARG A 133 -5.36 -5.40 -24.44
N ILE A 134 -6.66 -5.69 -24.42
CA ILE A 134 -7.41 -5.89 -25.67
C ILE A 134 -7.60 -4.58 -26.44
N ARG A 135 -7.75 -3.46 -25.74
CA ARG A 135 -7.80 -2.13 -26.37
C ARG A 135 -6.47 -1.77 -27.03
N GLU A 136 -5.34 -2.05 -26.36
CA GLU A 136 -4.00 -1.88 -26.95
C GLU A 136 -3.80 -2.74 -28.20
N LEU A 137 -4.30 -3.98 -28.20
CA LEU A 137 -4.05 -4.96 -29.28
C LEU A 137 -5.02 -4.86 -30.46
N ALA A 138 -6.29 -4.55 -30.19
CA ALA A 138 -7.38 -4.65 -31.17
C ALA A 138 -8.22 -3.37 -31.29
N GLY A 139 -7.96 -2.33 -30.48
CA GLY A 139 -8.72 -1.07 -30.51
C GLY A 139 -10.18 -1.19 -30.04
N CYS A 140 -10.59 -2.36 -29.53
CA CYS A 140 -11.95 -2.63 -29.08
C CYS A 140 -11.97 -3.25 -27.67
N ASP A 141 -13.16 -3.38 -27.07
CA ASP A 141 -13.35 -4.08 -25.80
C ASP A 141 -13.95 -5.49 -26.04
N PHE A 142 -14.06 -6.29 -24.99
CA PHE A 142 -14.71 -7.61 -25.08
C PHE A 142 -16.21 -7.48 -25.35
N LYS A 143 -16.76 -8.40 -26.15
CA LYS A 143 -18.22 -8.51 -26.33
C LYS A 143 -18.88 -9.12 -25.09
N CYS A 144 -18.20 -10.04 -24.43
CA CYS A 144 -18.69 -10.70 -23.22
C CYS A 144 -17.55 -11.03 -22.25
N ILE A 145 -17.75 -10.75 -20.96
CA ILE A 145 -16.89 -11.16 -19.85
C ILE A 145 -17.63 -12.24 -19.05
N HIS A 146 -17.03 -13.43 -18.95
CA HIS A 146 -17.56 -14.53 -18.15
C HIS A 146 -16.87 -14.56 -16.78
N LEU A 147 -17.66 -14.39 -15.72
CA LEU A 147 -17.21 -14.44 -14.34
C LEU A 147 -17.31 -15.88 -13.79
N PRO A 148 -16.33 -16.35 -13.01
CA PRO A 148 -16.30 -17.73 -12.51
C PRO A 148 -17.14 -17.83 -11.23
N ILE A 149 -18.46 -17.73 -11.33
CA ILE A 149 -19.37 -17.89 -10.18
C ILE A 149 -20.20 -19.16 -10.36
N GLU A 150 -20.28 -19.97 -9.30
CA GLU A 150 -21.17 -21.13 -9.25
C GLU A 150 -22.60 -20.70 -8.87
N LEU A 151 -23.56 -21.00 -9.74
CA LEU A 151 -24.98 -20.81 -9.48
C LEU A 151 -25.51 -22.10 -8.83
N LYS A 152 -26.12 -22.01 -7.63
CA LYS A 152 -26.89 -23.14 -7.09
C LYS A 152 -28.16 -23.32 -7.91
N SER A 153 -28.65 -24.55 -8.03
CA SER A 153 -29.90 -24.87 -8.75
C SER A 153 -31.05 -23.96 -8.29
N GLY A 154 -31.70 -23.29 -9.25
CA GLY A 154 -32.80 -22.35 -8.99
C GLY A 154 -32.40 -20.89 -8.67
N GLN A 155 -31.11 -20.56 -8.60
CA GLN A 155 -30.68 -19.17 -8.41
C GLN A 155 -30.73 -18.37 -9.72
N ASN A 156 -31.23 -17.12 -9.65
CA ASN A 156 -31.27 -16.21 -10.79
C ASN A 156 -29.91 -15.54 -10.99
N SER A 157 -29.28 -15.79 -12.14
CA SER A 157 -27.97 -15.30 -12.53
C SER A 157 -27.85 -13.76 -12.47
N ARG A 158 -28.92 -13.05 -12.84
CA ARG A 158 -28.97 -11.58 -12.81
C ARG A 158 -28.96 -11.03 -11.37
N LYS A 159 -29.75 -11.61 -10.48
CA LYS A 159 -29.80 -11.17 -9.06
C LYS A 159 -28.46 -11.36 -8.36
N ILE A 160 -27.77 -12.46 -8.66
CA ILE A 160 -26.44 -12.72 -8.10
C ILE A 160 -25.44 -11.70 -8.61
N LEU A 161 -25.45 -11.40 -9.91
CA LEU A 161 -24.57 -10.38 -10.48
C LEU A 161 -24.84 -8.99 -9.87
N GLU A 162 -26.11 -8.59 -9.74
CA GLU A 162 -26.51 -7.33 -9.10
C GLU A 162 -26.03 -7.25 -7.65
N GLN A 163 -26.20 -8.33 -6.87
CA GLN A 163 -25.71 -8.40 -5.50
C GLN A 163 -24.18 -8.28 -5.42
N LEU A 164 -23.45 -8.97 -6.30
CA LEU A 164 -21.99 -8.91 -6.35
C LEU A 164 -21.47 -7.51 -6.68
N LEU A 165 -22.14 -6.82 -7.61
CA LEU A 165 -21.80 -5.44 -7.93
C LEU A 165 -22.08 -4.52 -6.73
N LEU A 166 -23.25 -4.62 -6.11
CA LEU A 166 -23.61 -3.81 -4.92
C LEU A 166 -22.65 -4.02 -3.73
N GLU A 167 -22.10 -5.23 -3.59
CA GLU A 167 -21.19 -5.55 -2.50
C GLU A 167 -19.73 -5.22 -2.77
N ASN A 168 -19.34 -4.99 -4.04
CA ASN A 168 -17.95 -4.82 -4.43
C ASN A 168 -17.69 -3.60 -5.33
N GLU A 169 -17.29 -2.49 -4.70
CA GLU A 169 -16.91 -1.25 -5.39
C GLU A 169 -15.75 -1.44 -6.38
N VAL A 170 -14.75 -2.26 -6.04
CA VAL A 170 -13.57 -2.49 -6.90
C VAL A 170 -13.97 -3.16 -8.21
N LEU A 171 -14.93 -4.08 -8.17
CA LEU A 171 -15.50 -4.73 -9.34
C LEU A 171 -16.37 -3.76 -10.14
N GLN A 172 -17.13 -2.87 -9.48
CA GLN A 172 -17.84 -1.78 -10.17
C GLN A 172 -16.86 -0.90 -10.95
N PHE A 173 -15.77 -0.45 -10.32
CA PHE A 173 -14.73 0.34 -10.99
C PHE A 173 -14.03 -0.42 -12.13
N ALA A 174 -13.83 -1.73 -11.99
CA ALA A 174 -13.22 -2.54 -13.05
C ALA A 174 -14.13 -2.68 -14.28
N LEU A 175 -15.44 -2.66 -14.07
CA LEU A 175 -16.47 -2.76 -15.10
C LEU A 175 -17.01 -1.39 -15.52
N ASP A 176 -16.51 -0.30 -14.93
CA ASP A 176 -16.90 1.04 -15.33
C ASP A 176 -16.64 1.25 -16.83
N SER A 177 -17.56 1.97 -17.46
CA SER A 177 -17.52 2.26 -18.91
C SER A 177 -17.48 1.00 -19.80
N TYR A 178 -17.81 -0.20 -19.29
CA TYR A 178 -17.91 -1.43 -20.09
C TYR A 178 -19.31 -1.54 -20.69
N SER A 179 -19.39 -1.59 -22.02
CA SER A 179 -20.64 -1.68 -22.78
C SER A 179 -20.99 -3.10 -23.25
N GLY A 180 -20.09 -4.07 -23.04
CA GLY A 180 -20.31 -5.46 -23.41
C GLY A 180 -21.17 -6.22 -22.39
N GLN A 181 -21.48 -7.48 -22.71
CA GLN A 181 -22.25 -8.35 -21.82
C GLN A 181 -21.39 -8.85 -20.64
N ILE A 182 -21.98 -8.94 -19.45
CA ILE A 182 -21.39 -9.63 -18.31
C ILE A 182 -22.24 -10.87 -18.05
N SER A 183 -21.60 -12.04 -18.01
CA SER A 183 -22.27 -13.30 -17.77
C SER A 183 -21.64 -14.02 -16.59
N VAL A 184 -22.46 -14.49 -15.66
CA VAL A 184 -22.06 -15.50 -14.66
C VAL A 184 -22.30 -16.92 -15.18
N GLU A 185 -23.00 -17.06 -16.30
CA GLU A 185 -23.23 -18.32 -16.99
C GLU A 185 -22.06 -18.66 -17.91
N ARG A 186 -21.73 -19.95 -17.97
CA ARG A 186 -20.58 -20.47 -18.72
C ARG A 186 -20.86 -20.47 -20.22
N PRO A 187 -19.85 -20.28 -21.07
CA PRO A 187 -19.98 -20.57 -22.49
C PRO A 187 -20.36 -22.04 -22.69
N ALA A 188 -21.29 -22.30 -23.60
CA ALA A 188 -21.69 -23.66 -23.98
C ALA A 188 -20.56 -24.37 -24.76
N HIS A 189 -19.57 -24.90 -24.04
CA HIS A 189 -18.47 -25.67 -24.62
C HIS A 189 -17.84 -26.64 -23.62
N LYS A 190 -17.62 -27.89 -24.04
CA LYS A 190 -17.13 -29.01 -23.19
C LYS A 190 -15.80 -28.73 -22.49
N MET A 191 -14.92 -27.92 -23.09
CA MET A 191 -13.64 -27.54 -22.48
C MET A 191 -13.79 -26.74 -21.17
N PHE A 192 -14.95 -26.14 -20.90
CA PHE A 192 -15.20 -25.35 -19.69
C PHE A 192 -16.08 -26.08 -18.67
N GLU A 193 -16.37 -27.37 -18.87
CA GLU A 193 -17.22 -28.17 -17.98
C GLU A 193 -16.44 -28.80 -16.82
N GLN A 194 -15.12 -28.96 -16.92
CA GLN A 194 -14.36 -29.90 -16.06
C GLN A 194 -13.60 -29.28 -14.87
N ASP A 195 -13.49 -27.95 -14.74
CA ASP A 195 -12.49 -27.38 -13.80
C ASP A 195 -12.91 -26.07 -13.09
N VAL A 196 -13.98 -26.10 -12.29
CA VAL A 196 -14.24 -25.02 -11.31
C VAL A 196 -14.51 -25.60 -9.92
N GLN A 197 -13.54 -25.41 -9.02
CA GLN A 197 -13.68 -25.64 -7.56
C GLN A 197 -13.86 -24.30 -6.81
N PHE A 198 -14.22 -23.21 -7.50
CA PHE A 198 -14.42 -21.92 -6.86
C PHE A 198 -15.91 -21.64 -6.59
N THR A 199 -16.30 -21.80 -5.33
CA THR A 199 -17.61 -21.40 -4.81
C THR A 199 -17.46 -20.07 -4.07
N LEU A 200 -17.88 -18.98 -4.69
CA LEU A 200 -17.97 -17.70 -4.00
C LEU A 200 -19.17 -17.74 -3.05
N LYS A 201 -18.92 -17.80 -1.74
CA LYS A 201 -19.99 -17.76 -0.73
C LYS A 201 -20.59 -16.35 -0.70
N LEU A 202 -21.80 -16.15 -1.21
CA LEU A 202 -22.48 -14.84 -1.17
C LEU A 202 -22.96 -14.41 0.23
N ARG A 203 -22.81 -15.25 1.27
CA ARG A 203 -23.23 -14.91 2.64
C ARG A 203 -22.00 -14.70 3.51
N SER A 204 -21.78 -13.45 3.88
CA SER A 204 -20.84 -13.10 4.94
C SER A 204 -21.52 -13.19 6.29
N ALA A 205 -20.86 -13.82 7.26
CA ALA A 205 -21.24 -13.74 8.66
C ALA A 205 -21.02 -12.32 9.22
N GLN A 206 -20.27 -11.46 8.52
CA GLN A 206 -20.04 -10.09 8.95
C GLN A 206 -21.25 -9.18 8.63
N SER A 207 -21.81 -8.57 9.66
CA SER A 207 -22.81 -7.50 9.54
C SER A 207 -22.17 -6.16 9.20
N ARG A 208 -22.86 -5.36 8.37
CA ARG A 208 -22.50 -3.95 8.09
C ARG A 208 -22.96 -2.98 9.17
N ARG A 209 -23.87 -3.41 10.05
CA ARG A 209 -24.42 -2.60 11.14
C ARG A 209 -24.16 -3.27 12.48
N PRO A 210 -24.03 -2.50 13.58
CA PRO A 210 -23.93 -3.08 14.92
C PRO A 210 -25.09 -4.04 15.21
N LEU A 211 -24.75 -5.19 15.78
CA LEU A 211 -25.71 -6.20 16.16
C LEU A 211 -26.45 -5.76 17.42
N LYS A 212 -27.77 -5.74 17.35
CA LYS A 212 -28.63 -5.34 18.47
C LYS A 212 -28.64 -6.44 19.53
N LYS A 213 -28.47 -6.07 20.80
CA LYS A 213 -28.48 -6.98 21.97
C LYS A 213 -27.39 -8.07 21.94
N ALA A 214 -26.40 -7.94 21.06
CA ALA A 214 -25.23 -8.81 21.00
C ALA A 214 -24.17 -8.32 21.99
N LEU A 215 -23.33 -9.25 22.46
CA LEU A 215 -22.21 -8.92 23.34
C LEU A 215 -21.27 -7.94 22.65
N THR A 216 -20.70 -6.99 23.39
CA THR A 216 -19.70 -6.07 22.84
C THR A 216 -18.36 -6.33 23.51
N VAL A 217 -17.37 -6.68 22.69
CA VAL A 217 -16.05 -7.12 23.09
C VAL A 217 -15.04 -6.09 22.62
N PHE A 218 -14.22 -5.61 23.55
CA PHE A 218 -13.15 -4.65 23.32
C PHE A 218 -11.82 -5.37 23.36
N THR A 219 -10.94 -5.12 22.39
CA THR A 219 -9.59 -5.70 22.34
C THR A 219 -8.55 -4.62 22.27
N ASP A 220 -7.48 -4.76 23.04
CA ASP A 220 -6.31 -3.86 23.01
C ASP A 220 -5.02 -4.65 23.32
N VAL A 221 -3.88 -4.08 22.96
CA VAL A 221 -2.55 -4.67 23.11
C VAL A 221 -1.51 -3.64 23.49
N SER A 222 -0.61 -4.04 24.38
CA SER A 222 0.59 -3.27 24.67
C SER A 222 1.84 -3.99 24.21
N GLY A 223 2.55 -3.36 23.26
CA GLY A 223 3.84 -3.84 22.77
C GLY A 223 4.95 -3.85 23.83
N ARG A 224 4.76 -3.18 24.98
CA ARG A 224 5.74 -3.13 26.08
C ARG A 224 5.48 -4.16 27.18
N SER A 225 4.22 -4.51 27.42
CA SER A 225 3.87 -5.54 28.40
C SER A 225 3.69 -6.92 27.76
N HIS A 226 3.72 -7.01 26.42
CA HIS A 226 3.35 -8.19 25.65
C HIS A 226 1.95 -8.73 25.98
N LYS A 227 1.10 -7.93 26.63
CA LYS A 227 -0.25 -8.32 27.00
C LYS A 227 -1.18 -8.04 25.85
N SER A 228 -1.98 -9.05 25.56
CA SER A 228 -3.12 -9.01 24.69
C SER A 228 -4.37 -9.09 25.56
N VAL A 229 -5.19 -8.06 25.50
CA VAL A 229 -6.32 -7.86 26.41
C VAL A 229 -7.62 -7.94 25.64
N MET A 230 -8.60 -8.55 26.27
CA MET A 230 -9.99 -8.52 25.84
C MET A 230 -10.88 -8.21 27.05
N THR A 231 -11.81 -7.27 26.89
CA THR A 231 -12.79 -6.94 27.92
C THR A 231 -14.19 -6.90 27.34
N TRP A 232 -15.19 -7.25 28.14
CA TRP A 232 -16.59 -7.16 27.76
C TRP A 232 -17.43 -6.92 29.01
N LYS A 233 -18.66 -6.45 28.80
CA LYS A 233 -19.63 -6.30 29.88
C LYS A 233 -20.59 -7.48 29.83
N ASP A 234 -20.60 -8.30 30.87
CA ASP A 234 -21.47 -9.46 30.97
C ASP A 234 -22.95 -9.02 30.96
N PRO A 235 -23.78 -9.55 30.05
CA PRO A 235 -25.19 -9.16 29.96
C PRO A 235 -26.02 -9.50 31.20
N GLN A 236 -25.70 -10.59 31.89
CA GLN A 236 -26.42 -11.11 33.06
C GLN A 236 -26.01 -10.39 34.33
N THR A 237 -24.70 -10.26 34.59
CA THR A 237 -24.19 -9.68 35.84
C THR A 237 -24.03 -8.17 35.77
N GLN A 238 -24.03 -7.59 34.55
CA GLN A 238 -23.68 -6.19 34.29
C GLN A 238 -22.29 -5.78 34.80
N GLN A 239 -21.43 -6.76 35.11
CA GLN A 239 -20.04 -6.53 35.51
C GLN A 239 -19.10 -6.59 34.30
N TRP A 240 -17.93 -5.98 34.45
CA TRP A 240 -16.88 -6.03 33.45
C TRP A 240 -16.03 -7.27 33.67
N GLU A 241 -15.93 -8.07 32.61
CA GLU A 241 -15.09 -9.24 32.56
C GLU A 241 -13.83 -8.93 31.74
N MET A 242 -12.75 -9.66 32.03
CA MET A 242 -11.47 -9.50 31.35
C MET A 242 -10.80 -10.84 31.04
N ASP A 243 -10.03 -10.84 29.96
CA ASP A 243 -9.16 -11.93 29.54
C ASP A 243 -7.83 -11.32 29.09
N ILE A 244 -6.74 -11.73 29.75
CA ILE A 244 -5.40 -11.21 29.52
C ILE A 244 -4.50 -12.40 29.18
N ALA A 245 -3.86 -12.35 28.01
CA ALA A 245 -2.89 -13.34 27.59
C ALA A 245 -1.58 -12.65 27.20
N GLU A 246 -0.45 -13.26 27.54
CA GLU A 246 0.84 -12.81 27.04
C GLU A 246 1.08 -13.37 25.64
N VAL A 247 1.48 -12.49 24.72
CA VAL A 247 1.72 -12.83 23.32
C VAL A 247 3.08 -12.27 22.90
N GLU A 248 3.99 -13.17 22.58
CA GLU A 248 5.29 -12.80 22.02
C GLU A 248 5.16 -12.35 20.56
N GLY A 249 5.93 -11.32 20.20
CA GLY A 249 6.05 -10.83 18.82
C GLY A 249 5.72 -9.35 18.65
N SER A 250 5.58 -8.93 17.40
CA SER A 250 5.25 -7.54 17.05
C SER A 250 3.85 -7.15 17.55
N PRO A 251 3.57 -5.86 17.79
CA PRO A 251 2.22 -5.39 18.16
C PRO A 251 1.12 -5.93 17.25
N GLN A 252 1.34 -5.96 15.93
CA GLN A 252 0.38 -6.51 14.96
C GLN A 252 0.02 -7.99 15.17
N VAL A 253 0.97 -8.80 15.67
CA VAL A 253 0.75 -10.23 15.98
C VAL A 253 -0.10 -10.36 17.23
N ALA A 254 0.20 -9.57 18.26
CA ALA A 254 -0.54 -9.59 19.50
C ALA A 254 -1.97 -9.04 19.31
N GLU A 255 -2.14 -8.03 18.45
CA GLU A 255 -3.45 -7.45 18.10
C GLU A 255 -4.33 -8.47 17.38
N LEU A 256 -3.74 -9.15 16.41
CA LEU A 256 -4.43 -10.21 15.70
C LEU A 256 -4.73 -11.40 16.61
N ALA A 257 -3.84 -11.73 17.55
CA ALA A 257 -4.07 -12.77 18.54
C ALA A 257 -5.23 -12.43 19.48
N ALA A 258 -5.38 -11.16 19.89
CA ALA A 258 -6.51 -10.70 20.70
C ALA A 258 -7.84 -11.02 20.03
N VAL A 259 -7.92 -10.69 18.74
CA VAL A 259 -9.11 -10.92 17.95
C VAL A 259 -9.36 -12.40 17.67
N VAL A 260 -8.33 -13.19 17.35
CA VAL A 260 -8.48 -14.64 17.20
C VAL A 260 -9.04 -15.25 18.47
N ARG A 261 -8.55 -14.86 19.65
CA ARG A 261 -9.09 -15.33 20.94
C ARG A 261 -10.55 -14.92 21.14
N ALA A 262 -10.95 -13.70 20.74
CA ALA A 262 -12.35 -13.29 20.80
C ALA A 262 -13.26 -14.22 19.99
N PHE A 263 -12.87 -14.55 18.75
CA PHE A 263 -13.62 -15.49 17.90
C PHE A 263 -13.59 -16.95 18.41
N GLU A 264 -12.59 -17.34 19.21
CA GLU A 264 -12.54 -18.66 19.83
C GLU A 264 -13.41 -18.75 21.08
N ARG A 265 -13.50 -17.65 21.84
CA ARG A 265 -14.22 -17.59 23.11
C ARG A 265 -15.73 -17.43 22.92
N PHE A 266 -16.14 -16.58 21.97
CA PHE A 266 -17.55 -16.25 21.78
C PHE A 266 -18.14 -17.01 20.60
N SER A 267 -18.96 -18.00 20.91
CA SER A 267 -19.76 -18.77 19.95
C SER A 267 -21.14 -18.16 19.67
N GLU A 268 -21.46 -17.01 20.28
CA GLU A 268 -22.69 -16.25 20.06
C GLU A 268 -22.41 -14.99 19.21
N PRO A 269 -23.45 -14.37 18.61
CA PRO A 269 -23.27 -13.13 17.86
C PRO A 269 -22.70 -12.00 18.72
N PHE A 270 -21.65 -11.33 18.25
CA PHE A 270 -20.97 -10.27 19.01
C PHE A 270 -20.49 -9.08 18.15
N ASN A 271 -20.32 -7.93 18.80
CA ASN A 271 -19.71 -6.73 18.26
C ASN A 271 -18.26 -6.66 18.75
N LEU A 272 -17.30 -6.68 17.83
CA LEU A 272 -15.88 -6.51 18.09
C LEU A 272 -15.48 -5.04 17.91
N ILE A 273 -14.87 -4.47 18.94
CA ILE A 273 -14.35 -3.10 18.94
C ILE A 273 -12.84 -3.15 19.20
N THR A 274 -12.07 -2.56 18.29
CA THR A 274 -10.61 -2.48 18.38
C THR A 274 -10.15 -1.09 17.99
N ASP A 275 -9.08 -0.61 18.60
CA ASP A 275 -8.38 0.61 18.20
C ASP A 275 -7.29 0.37 17.13
N SER A 276 -7.07 -0.89 16.76
CA SER A 276 -6.17 -1.30 15.70
C SER A 276 -6.85 -1.25 14.33
N ALA A 277 -6.61 -0.16 13.58
CA ALA A 277 -7.07 -0.03 12.19
C ALA A 277 -6.61 -1.21 11.29
N TYR A 278 -5.42 -1.75 11.59
CA TYR A 278 -4.88 -2.93 10.91
C TYR A 278 -5.80 -4.14 11.11
N VAL A 279 -6.12 -4.48 12.35
CA VAL A 279 -6.93 -5.68 12.65
C VAL A 279 -8.38 -5.49 12.23
N ALA A 280 -8.97 -4.33 12.46
CA ALA A 280 -10.31 -4.01 11.94
C ALA A 280 -10.38 -4.23 10.42
N GLY A 281 -9.35 -3.77 9.70
CA GLY A 281 -9.22 -4.01 8.26
C GLY A 281 -9.07 -5.49 7.91
N VAL A 282 -8.21 -6.24 8.60
CA VAL A 282 -8.00 -7.68 8.38
C VAL A 282 -9.30 -8.47 8.58
N VAL A 283 -9.99 -8.25 9.70
CA VAL A 283 -11.24 -8.92 10.06
C VAL A 283 -12.33 -8.60 9.03
N SER A 284 -12.45 -7.33 8.61
CA SER A 284 -13.42 -6.91 7.59
C SER A 284 -13.25 -7.58 6.22
N ARG A 285 -12.09 -8.21 6.00
CA ARG A 285 -11.75 -8.90 4.76
C ARG A 285 -11.68 -10.41 4.92
N ALA A 286 -11.65 -10.94 6.14
CA ALA A 286 -11.29 -12.31 6.50
C ALA A 286 -12.14 -13.40 5.83
N ASP A 287 -13.39 -13.10 5.49
CA ASP A 287 -14.39 -14.05 5.01
C ASP A 287 -14.00 -14.81 3.72
N GLN A 288 -13.09 -14.29 2.88
CA GLN A 288 -12.68 -14.95 1.62
C GLN A 288 -11.21 -14.74 1.24
N VAL A 289 -10.32 -14.45 2.18
CA VAL A 289 -8.96 -13.99 1.87
C VAL A 289 -8.07 -15.10 1.30
N ILE A 290 -7.34 -14.77 0.23
CA ILE A 290 -6.12 -15.49 -0.13
C ILE A 290 -4.97 -14.95 0.72
N LEU A 291 -4.47 -15.76 1.64
CA LEU A 291 -3.34 -15.40 2.49
C LEU A 291 -2.01 -15.58 1.72
N GLN A 292 -1.28 -14.49 1.54
CA GLN A 292 0.10 -14.50 1.04
C GLN A 292 0.97 -13.67 2.01
N VAL A 293 1.35 -14.28 3.12
CA VAL A 293 2.12 -13.62 4.19
C VAL A 293 3.43 -14.36 4.41
N SER A 294 4.55 -13.64 4.32
CA SER A 294 5.90 -14.21 4.49
C SER A 294 6.24 -14.54 5.95
N ASN A 295 5.62 -13.85 6.90
CA ASN A 295 5.80 -14.11 8.32
C ASN A 295 4.94 -15.31 8.76
N ILE A 296 5.60 -16.37 9.22
CA ILE A 296 4.97 -17.64 9.60
C ILE A 296 4.00 -17.47 10.79
N ALA A 297 4.34 -16.64 11.79
CA ALA A 297 3.49 -16.41 12.96
C ALA A 297 2.19 -15.69 12.57
N LEU A 298 2.30 -14.62 11.78
CA LEU A 298 1.14 -13.92 11.22
C LEU A 298 0.31 -14.83 10.31
N PHE A 299 0.96 -15.64 9.46
CA PHE A 299 0.26 -16.58 8.59
C PHE A 299 -0.57 -17.60 9.37
N LYS A 300 -0.04 -18.14 10.48
CA LYS A 300 -0.77 -19.06 11.36
C LYS A 300 -2.01 -18.41 11.98
N LEU A 301 -1.86 -17.22 12.56
CA LEU A 301 -2.98 -16.48 13.16
C LEU A 301 -4.03 -16.08 12.14
N LEU A 302 -3.62 -15.56 10.98
CA LEU A 302 -4.53 -15.21 9.90
C LEU A 302 -5.27 -16.44 9.37
N SER A 303 -4.58 -17.56 9.19
CA SER A 303 -5.20 -18.81 8.75
C SER A 303 -6.26 -19.30 9.74
N ARG A 304 -6.01 -19.10 11.05
CA ARG A 304 -6.94 -19.46 12.12
C ARG A 304 -8.15 -18.53 12.15
N LEU A 305 -7.93 -17.22 12.06
CA LEU A 305 -9.00 -16.22 11.94
C LEU A 305 -9.89 -16.51 10.72
N VAL A 306 -9.29 -16.72 9.54
CA VAL A 306 -10.03 -17.03 8.30
C VAL A 306 -10.88 -18.28 8.49
N LYS A 307 -10.35 -19.34 9.10
CA LYS A 307 -11.14 -20.55 9.41
C LYS A 307 -12.33 -20.25 10.32
N LEU A 308 -12.10 -19.51 11.41
CA LEU A 308 -13.15 -19.15 12.38
C LEU A 308 -14.24 -18.30 11.73
N VAL A 309 -13.87 -17.33 10.90
CA VAL A 309 -14.82 -16.47 10.19
C VAL A 309 -15.56 -17.22 9.07
N THR A 310 -14.86 -18.05 8.29
CA THR A 310 -15.43 -18.73 7.10
C THR A 310 -16.33 -19.92 7.47
N HIS A 311 -16.05 -20.56 8.61
CA HIS A 311 -16.86 -21.66 9.16
C HIS A 311 -17.80 -21.21 10.28
N GLY A 312 -17.60 -20.01 10.83
CA GLY A 312 -18.51 -19.42 11.80
C GLY A 312 -19.84 -19.07 11.14
N GLU A 313 -20.93 -19.65 11.64
CA GLU A 313 -22.29 -19.33 11.18
C GLU A 313 -22.87 -18.09 11.88
N GLN A 314 -22.15 -17.56 12.88
CA GLN A 314 -22.66 -16.54 13.78
C GLN A 314 -22.37 -15.14 13.25
N PRO A 315 -23.39 -14.26 13.22
CA PRO A 315 -23.20 -12.88 12.84
C PRO A 315 -22.20 -12.16 13.76
N PHE A 316 -21.29 -11.39 13.19
CA PHE A 316 -20.43 -10.48 13.97
C PHE A 316 -20.36 -9.10 13.31
N TYR A 317 -20.06 -8.06 14.08
CA TYR A 317 -19.79 -6.72 13.58
C TYR A 317 -18.40 -6.28 14.06
N VAL A 318 -17.62 -5.60 13.21
CA VAL A 318 -16.31 -5.07 13.60
C VAL A 318 -16.30 -3.56 13.43
N MET A 319 -15.77 -2.86 14.43
CA MET A 319 -15.63 -1.42 14.44
C MET A 319 -14.23 -1.01 14.88
N HIS A 320 -13.65 -0.09 14.13
CA HIS A 320 -12.45 0.61 14.53
C HIS A 320 -12.80 1.86 15.33
N ILE A 321 -12.11 2.10 16.43
CA ILE A 321 -12.20 3.33 17.21
C ILE A 321 -10.82 3.97 17.34
N ARG A 322 -10.79 5.26 17.64
CA ARG A 322 -9.51 5.94 17.87
C ARG A 322 -9.06 5.66 19.31
N SER A 323 -7.80 5.30 19.48
CA SER A 323 -7.18 5.14 20.79
C SER A 323 -7.24 6.45 21.59
N HIS A 324 -7.32 6.32 22.92
CA HIS A 324 -7.26 7.43 23.88
C HIS A 324 -8.21 8.60 23.56
N THR A 325 -9.50 8.29 23.33
CA THR A 325 -10.53 9.31 23.13
C THR A 325 -11.18 9.74 24.44
N ASP A 326 -11.37 11.06 24.61
CA ASP A 326 -12.07 11.66 25.76
C ASP A 326 -13.60 11.65 25.60
N LEU A 327 -14.12 10.91 24.63
CA LEU A 327 -15.55 10.85 24.39
C LEU A 327 -16.25 10.13 25.55
N PRO A 328 -17.42 10.62 26.00
CA PRO A 328 -18.24 9.89 26.94
C PRO A 328 -18.95 8.73 26.24
N GLY A 329 -19.30 7.69 27.00
CA GLY A 329 -20.17 6.60 26.53
C GLY A 329 -19.55 5.22 26.66
N PHE A 330 -20.38 4.20 26.41
CA PHE A 330 -20.06 2.79 26.63
C PHE A 330 -18.85 2.32 25.81
N ILE A 331 -18.73 2.77 24.56
CA ILE A 331 -17.65 2.39 23.66
C ILE A 331 -16.30 2.94 24.15
N ALA A 332 -16.26 4.23 24.52
CA ALA A 332 -15.05 4.85 25.02
C ALA A 332 -14.64 4.29 26.39
N GLU A 333 -15.61 3.98 27.25
CA GLU A 333 -15.36 3.33 28.54
C GLU A 333 -14.76 1.92 28.39
N GLY A 334 -15.30 1.11 27.47
CA GLY A 334 -14.76 -0.22 27.19
C GLY A 334 -13.33 -0.17 26.64
N ASN A 335 -13.03 0.78 25.76
CA ASN A 335 -11.67 0.97 25.26
C ASN A 335 -10.70 1.37 26.38
N ARG A 336 -11.05 2.37 27.19
CA ARG A 336 -10.19 2.80 28.31
C ARG A 336 -9.88 1.67 29.29
N ARG A 337 -10.82 0.75 29.49
CA ARG A 337 -10.59 -0.45 30.33
C ARG A 337 -9.59 -1.41 29.69
N ALA A 338 -9.72 -1.65 28.39
CA ALA A 338 -8.77 -2.48 27.65
C ALA A 338 -7.36 -1.83 27.70
N ASP A 339 -7.26 -0.53 27.42
CA ASP A 339 -6.04 0.27 27.50
C ASP A 339 -5.36 0.16 28.88
N ALA A 340 -6.14 0.35 29.95
CA ALA A 340 -5.63 0.30 31.33
C ALA A 340 -5.07 -1.07 31.71
N LEU A 341 -5.67 -2.15 31.22
CA LEU A 341 -5.22 -3.52 31.48
C LEU A 341 -4.01 -3.91 30.61
N ALA A 342 -3.88 -3.32 29.43
CA ALA A 342 -2.74 -3.54 28.55
C ALA A 342 -1.50 -2.77 29.04
N ALA A 343 -1.69 -1.63 29.73
CA ALA A 343 -0.60 -0.81 30.25
C ALA A 343 0.42 -1.63 31.08
N PRO A 344 1.74 -1.37 30.92
CA PRO A 344 2.77 -2.00 31.74
C PRO A 344 2.50 -1.74 33.24
N ALA A 345 2.80 -2.69 34.12
CA ALA A 345 2.57 -2.55 35.56
C ALA A 345 3.22 -1.29 36.17
N VAL A 346 4.31 -0.81 35.56
CA VAL A 346 4.96 0.47 35.90
C VAL A 346 4.04 1.66 35.64
N MET A 347 3.25 1.67 34.56
CA MET A 347 2.31 2.75 34.24
C MET A 347 1.01 2.71 35.05
N ALA A 348 0.62 1.52 35.54
CA ALA A 348 -0.59 1.35 36.33
C ALA A 348 -0.48 1.91 37.77
N ALA A 349 0.73 2.21 38.25
CA ALA A 349 0.99 2.63 39.62
C ALA A 349 2.08 3.73 39.75
N LEU A 350 2.10 4.74 38.88
CA LEU A 350 3.02 5.88 39.04
C LEU A 350 2.31 7.12 39.60
N PRO A 351 2.60 7.54 40.84
CA PRO A 351 2.07 8.78 41.43
C PRO A 351 2.76 10.06 40.92
N ASN A 352 3.72 9.97 39.98
CA ASN A 352 4.44 11.13 39.49
C ASN A 352 4.19 11.38 37.99
N VAL A 353 3.51 12.48 37.71
CA VAL A 353 3.18 13.00 36.38
C VAL A 353 4.44 13.16 35.50
N PHE A 354 5.60 13.41 36.12
CA PHE A 354 6.88 13.51 35.40
C PHE A 354 7.34 12.16 34.82
N GLU A 355 7.21 11.05 35.56
CA GLU A 355 7.56 9.72 35.04
C GLU A 355 6.57 9.27 33.97
N GLN A 356 5.28 9.62 34.12
CA GLN A 356 4.28 9.39 33.07
C GLN A 356 4.64 10.13 31.77
N ALA A 357 5.04 11.41 31.88
CA ALA A 357 5.49 12.21 30.74
C ALA A 357 6.74 11.63 30.08
N LYS A 358 7.70 11.14 30.88
CA LYS A 358 8.92 10.49 30.38
C LYS A 358 8.63 9.22 29.60
N ILE A 359 7.75 8.37 30.12
CA ILE A 359 7.38 7.11 29.46
C ILE A 359 6.54 7.38 28.20
N SER A 360 5.67 8.39 28.22
CA SER A 360 4.93 8.87 27.04
C SER A 360 5.87 9.40 25.95
N HIS A 361 6.85 10.23 26.31
CA HIS A 361 7.85 10.73 25.37
C HIS A 361 8.68 9.58 24.77
N GLN A 362 9.05 8.57 25.55
CA GLN A 362 9.74 7.39 25.03
C GLN A 362 8.88 6.56 24.06
N LEU A 363 7.56 6.66 24.11
CA LEU A 363 6.65 5.95 23.19
C LEU A 363 6.42 6.74 21.90
N PHE A 364 6.14 8.03 22.04
CA PHE A 364 5.57 8.84 20.97
C PHE A 364 6.51 9.94 20.48
N HIS A 365 7.68 10.10 21.12
CA HIS A 365 8.67 11.13 20.79
C HIS A 365 8.07 12.54 20.70
N GLN A 366 7.15 12.85 21.63
CA GLN A 366 6.45 14.14 21.71
C GLN A 366 7.43 15.29 21.93
N ASN A 367 7.25 16.42 21.25
CA ASN A 367 8.08 17.60 21.46
C ASN A 367 7.81 18.27 22.83
N GLU A 368 8.72 19.17 23.26
CA GLU A 368 8.58 19.85 24.56
C GLU A 368 7.20 20.52 24.76
N PRO A 369 6.65 21.29 23.78
CA PRO A 369 5.34 21.91 23.96
C PRO A 369 4.21 20.88 24.13
N GLY A 370 4.28 19.75 23.41
CA GLY A 370 3.32 18.66 23.53
C GLY A 370 3.32 18.02 24.92
N LEU A 371 4.51 17.83 25.50
CA LEU A 371 4.64 17.29 26.86
C LEU A 371 4.14 18.27 27.93
N VAL A 372 4.47 19.57 27.81
CA VAL A 372 3.97 20.61 28.71
C VAL A 372 2.44 20.67 28.69
N HIS A 373 1.84 20.63 27.50
CA HIS A 373 0.39 20.70 27.35
C HIS A 373 -0.31 19.45 27.89
N GLN A 374 0.21 18.26 27.61
CA GLN A 374 -0.45 17.00 27.94
C GLN A 374 -0.29 16.57 29.41
N PHE A 375 0.86 16.88 30.02
CA PHE A 375 1.19 16.43 31.37
C PHE A 375 1.29 17.58 32.37
N HIS A 376 1.06 18.83 31.95
CA HIS A 376 1.16 20.02 32.82
C HIS A 376 2.50 20.13 33.58
N ILE A 377 3.57 19.56 33.02
CA ILE A 377 4.93 19.67 33.55
C ILE A 377 5.57 20.99 33.12
N THR A 378 6.59 21.43 33.85
CA THR A 378 7.32 22.65 33.48
C THR A 378 8.06 22.47 32.15
N ARG A 379 8.34 23.58 31.46
CA ARG A 379 9.08 23.56 30.21
C ARG A 379 10.50 23.01 30.38
N GLU A 380 11.14 23.27 31.52
CA GLU A 380 12.44 22.69 31.88
C GLU A 380 12.37 21.17 32.03
N GLN A 381 11.31 20.67 32.68
CA GLN A 381 11.07 19.23 32.83
C GLN A 381 10.82 18.55 31.48
N ALA A 382 9.97 19.14 30.64
CA ALA A 382 9.72 18.61 29.29
C ALA A 382 10.99 18.60 28.44
N LYS A 383 11.79 19.67 28.52
CA LYS A 383 13.09 19.77 27.88
C LYS A 383 14.06 18.70 28.37
N ALA A 384 14.18 18.49 29.67
CA ALA A 384 15.04 17.44 30.22
C ALA A 384 14.63 16.04 29.73
N ILE A 385 13.33 15.76 29.56
CA ILE A 385 12.83 14.50 29.01
C ILE A 385 13.24 14.33 27.53
N VAL A 386 13.09 15.37 26.72
CA VAL A 386 13.48 15.33 25.29
C VAL A 386 14.99 15.26 25.12
N ASP A 387 15.73 16.06 25.88
CA ASP A 387 17.20 16.12 25.87
C ASP A 387 17.83 14.81 26.32
N THR A 388 17.15 14.00 27.15
CA THR A 388 17.67 12.68 27.58
C THR A 388 17.29 11.53 26.63
N CYS A 389 16.51 11.78 25.58
CA CYS A 389 16.08 10.75 24.64
C CYS A 389 17.12 10.52 23.52
N PRO A 390 17.74 9.32 23.39
CA PRO A 390 18.78 9.06 22.39
C PRO A 390 18.28 9.21 20.95
N ASN A 391 17.04 8.80 20.66
CA ASN A 391 16.44 8.94 19.33
C ASN A 391 16.15 10.40 18.97
N CYS A 392 15.68 11.19 19.95
CA CYS A 392 15.44 12.62 19.73
C CYS A 392 16.74 13.42 19.69
N GLN A 393 17.80 12.95 20.36
CA GLN A 393 19.15 13.50 20.24
C GLN A 393 19.82 13.16 18.90
N GLN A 394 19.64 11.94 18.36
CA GLN A 394 20.14 11.57 17.04
C GLN A 394 19.50 12.40 15.91
N HIS A 395 18.27 12.86 16.13
CA HIS A 395 17.57 13.83 15.28
C HIS A 395 17.55 15.25 15.86
N ALA A 396 18.34 15.54 16.90
CA ALA A 396 18.39 16.86 17.48
C ALA A 396 19.03 17.79 16.46
N LEU A 397 18.19 18.62 15.86
CA LEU A 397 18.66 19.83 15.22
C LEU A 397 19.38 20.64 16.30
N PRO A 398 20.59 21.19 16.01
CA PRO A 398 21.29 22.03 16.97
C PRO A 398 20.33 23.10 17.48
N THR A 399 20.34 23.28 18.79
CA THR A 399 19.47 24.18 19.54
C THR A 399 19.38 25.51 18.82
N VAL A 400 18.17 25.89 18.44
CA VAL A 400 17.87 27.22 17.91
C VAL A 400 18.25 28.22 18.99
N SER A 401 19.36 28.92 18.80
CA SER A 401 19.50 30.25 19.37
C SER A 401 18.35 31.09 18.79
N THR A 402 17.63 31.74 19.68
CA THR A 402 16.47 32.59 19.46
C THR A 402 16.64 33.48 18.23
N GLY A 403 16.18 33.00 17.08
CA GLY A 403 16.18 33.70 15.80
C GLY A 403 14.92 33.31 15.05
N ALA A 404 13.93 34.20 15.03
CA ALA A 404 12.62 33.97 14.45
C ALA A 404 12.75 33.70 12.93
N ASN A 405 12.52 32.46 12.50
CA ASN A 405 12.24 32.16 11.10
C ASN A 405 10.72 32.34 10.90
N PRO A 406 10.26 33.45 10.28
CA PRO A 406 8.84 33.70 10.11
C PRO A 406 8.21 32.59 9.26
N ARG A 407 7.07 32.09 9.73
CA ARG A 407 6.22 31.13 8.99
C ARG A 407 4.87 31.79 8.74
N GLY A 408 4.26 31.43 7.61
CA GLY A 408 2.86 31.76 7.36
C GLY A 408 1.96 31.15 8.43
N LEU A 409 0.88 31.86 8.78
CA LEU A 409 -0.15 31.35 9.68
C LEU A 409 -1.21 30.53 8.92
N ASN A 410 -1.23 30.63 7.59
CA ASN A 410 -2.10 29.92 6.66
C ASN A 410 -1.33 29.42 5.43
N SER A 411 -1.93 28.49 4.68
CA SER A 411 -1.36 28.02 3.40
C SER A 411 -1.31 29.16 2.36
N CYS A 412 -0.26 29.15 1.54
CA CYS A 412 0.02 30.21 0.54
C CYS A 412 0.17 31.61 1.15
N GLU A 413 0.46 31.73 2.44
CA GLU A 413 0.72 33.04 3.05
C GLU A 413 2.18 33.45 2.86
N LEU A 414 3.13 32.56 3.17
CA LEU A 414 4.56 32.82 3.04
C LEU A 414 5.27 31.61 2.44
N TRP A 415 5.93 31.83 1.29
CA TRP A 415 6.79 30.84 0.65
C TRP A 415 8.26 31.17 0.82
N GLN A 416 9.10 30.14 0.85
CA GLN A 416 10.55 30.26 0.74
C GLN A 416 11.01 29.59 -0.55
N THR A 417 11.74 30.33 -1.38
CA THR A 417 12.27 29.84 -2.65
C THR A 417 13.77 30.04 -2.71
N ASP A 418 14.47 28.99 -3.16
CA ASP A 418 15.92 28.98 -3.30
C ASP A 418 16.35 27.99 -4.40
N VAL A 419 17.63 28.04 -4.79
CA VAL A 419 18.20 27.15 -5.81
C VAL A 419 19.24 26.22 -5.20
N THR A 420 19.17 24.94 -5.54
CA THR A 420 20.17 23.94 -5.16
C THR A 420 20.77 23.25 -6.38
N HIS A 421 22.02 22.81 -6.26
CA HIS A 421 22.74 22.18 -7.36
C HIS A 421 22.86 20.68 -7.18
N ILE A 422 22.46 19.93 -8.21
CA ILE A 422 22.54 18.48 -8.26
C ILE A 422 23.30 18.07 -9.51
N GLN A 423 24.60 17.77 -9.37
CA GLN A 423 25.50 17.54 -10.50
C GLN A 423 25.10 16.34 -11.37
N SER A 424 24.41 15.34 -10.80
CA SER A 424 23.95 14.15 -11.54
C SER A 424 22.92 14.46 -12.63
N PHE A 425 22.28 15.64 -12.62
CA PHE A 425 21.36 16.09 -13.67
C PHE A 425 22.04 16.81 -14.85
N GLY A 426 23.38 16.84 -14.87
CA GLY A 426 24.15 17.31 -16.02
C GLY A 426 23.84 18.77 -16.38
N ARG A 427 23.34 19.01 -17.59
CA ARG A 427 23.00 20.36 -18.07
C ARG A 427 21.84 21.01 -17.31
N GLN A 428 21.01 20.25 -16.60
CA GLN A 428 19.89 20.75 -15.79
C GLN A 428 20.16 20.66 -14.29
N LYS A 429 21.42 20.85 -13.88
CA LYS A 429 21.85 20.73 -12.48
C LYS A 429 21.27 21.78 -11.53
N TYR A 430 20.61 22.83 -12.03
CA TYR A 430 20.07 23.92 -11.23
C TYR A 430 18.62 23.64 -10.87
N ILE A 431 18.37 23.21 -9.64
CA ILE A 431 17.05 22.87 -9.14
C ILE A 431 16.51 24.05 -8.35
N HIS A 432 15.48 24.70 -8.89
CA HIS A 432 14.75 25.75 -8.19
C HIS A 432 13.68 25.09 -7.33
N VAL A 433 13.62 25.45 -6.05
CA VAL A 433 12.74 24.83 -5.05
C VAL A 433 11.93 25.90 -4.35
N SER A 434 10.61 25.72 -4.28
CA SER A 434 9.68 26.55 -3.52
C SER A 434 8.99 25.73 -2.45
N VAL A 435 8.88 26.28 -1.24
CA VAL A 435 8.26 25.63 -0.09
C VAL A 435 7.24 26.55 0.57
N ASP A 436 6.02 26.06 0.77
CA ASP A 436 5.03 26.70 1.62
C ASP A 436 5.41 26.48 3.10
N THR A 437 5.68 27.57 3.82
CA THR A 437 6.16 27.50 5.21
C THR A 437 5.12 27.02 6.22
N PHE A 438 3.82 27.07 5.87
CA PHE A 438 2.73 26.56 6.71
C PHE A 438 2.42 25.10 6.42
N SER A 439 2.08 24.77 5.16
CA SER A 439 1.66 23.43 4.77
C SER A 439 2.83 22.44 4.60
N GLY A 440 4.05 22.95 4.40
CA GLY A 440 5.21 22.13 4.05
C GLY A 440 5.18 21.60 2.62
N ALA A 441 4.23 22.03 1.78
CA ALA A 441 4.17 21.65 0.38
C ALA A 441 5.42 22.15 -0.36
N VAL A 442 6.03 21.27 -1.15
CA VAL A 442 7.28 21.53 -1.88
C VAL A 442 7.04 21.35 -3.37
N TYR A 443 7.56 22.29 -4.18
CA TYR A 443 7.69 22.12 -5.62
C TYR A 443 9.14 22.37 -6.04
N ALA A 444 9.66 21.50 -6.91
CA ALA A 444 11.01 21.60 -7.42
C ALA A 444 11.02 21.40 -8.93
N SER A 445 11.79 22.21 -9.65
CA SER A 445 11.94 22.09 -11.11
C SER A 445 13.40 22.24 -11.53
N ALA A 446 13.83 21.41 -12.48
CA ALA A 446 15.18 21.41 -13.01
C ALA A 446 15.33 22.38 -14.19
N HIS A 447 16.37 23.22 -14.14
CA HIS A 447 16.66 24.23 -15.14
C HIS A 447 18.13 24.20 -15.57
N THR A 448 18.42 24.78 -16.72
CA THR A 448 19.78 24.90 -17.27
C THR A 448 20.58 26.06 -16.68
N GLY A 449 19.98 26.89 -15.84
CA GLY A 449 20.61 28.04 -15.21
C GLY A 449 19.84 28.61 -14.02
N GLU A 450 20.38 29.69 -13.46
CA GLU A 450 19.85 30.45 -12.33
C GLU A 450 19.45 31.88 -12.73
N SER A 451 19.16 32.11 -14.01
CA SER A 451 18.77 33.45 -14.43
C SER A 451 17.40 33.82 -13.87
N SER A 452 17.07 35.11 -13.83
CA SER A 452 15.72 35.57 -13.47
C SER A 452 14.64 34.95 -14.34
N ILE A 453 14.95 34.63 -15.60
CA ILE A 453 14.02 33.96 -16.52
C ILE A 453 13.74 32.52 -16.04
N ASP A 454 14.76 31.82 -15.53
CA ASP A 454 14.61 30.46 -15.01
C ASP A 454 13.82 30.46 -13.69
N ALA A 455 14.07 31.45 -12.82
CA ALA A 455 13.29 31.66 -11.60
C ALA A 455 11.81 31.97 -11.91
N ILE A 456 11.52 32.82 -12.91
CA ILE A 456 10.15 33.11 -13.35
C ILE A 456 9.47 31.85 -13.92
N LYS A 457 10.17 31.06 -14.73
CA LYS A 457 9.63 29.78 -15.26
C LYS A 457 9.29 28.81 -14.14
N HIS A 458 10.15 28.70 -13.13
CA HIS A 458 9.87 27.92 -11.94
C HIS A 458 8.60 28.42 -11.24
N LEU A 459 8.51 29.72 -10.94
CA LEU A 459 7.35 30.28 -10.24
C LEU A 459 6.04 30.12 -11.02
N LEU A 460 6.05 30.26 -12.35
CA LEU A 460 4.85 30.00 -13.17
C LEU A 460 4.36 28.56 -13.02
N GLN A 461 5.27 27.59 -13.02
CA GLN A 461 4.93 26.19 -12.79
C GLN A 461 4.41 25.98 -11.37
N THR A 462 5.10 26.53 -10.37
CA THR A 462 4.71 26.42 -8.96
C THR A 462 3.35 27.06 -8.71
N PHE A 463 3.06 28.23 -9.28
CA PHE A 463 1.77 28.91 -9.12
C PHE A 463 0.61 28.10 -9.67
N SER A 464 0.83 27.38 -10.78
CA SER A 464 -0.19 26.47 -11.33
C SER A 464 -0.46 25.25 -10.45
N PHE A 465 0.53 24.83 -9.64
CA PHE A 465 0.47 23.60 -8.86
C PHE A 465 0.06 23.82 -7.39
N MET A 466 0.64 24.82 -6.73
CA MET A 466 0.43 25.13 -5.31
C MET A 466 -0.41 26.39 -5.07
N GLY A 467 -0.82 27.11 -6.12
CA GLY A 467 -1.49 28.40 -6.00
C GLY A 467 -0.50 29.57 -5.87
N ILE A 468 -1.01 30.79 -5.65
CA ILE A 468 -0.18 32.01 -5.62
C ILE A 468 0.03 32.44 -4.17
N PRO A 469 1.27 32.64 -3.70
CA PRO A 469 1.52 33.08 -2.34
C PRO A 469 1.22 34.58 -2.16
N LYS A 470 0.88 34.99 -0.93
CA LYS A 470 0.83 36.42 -0.58
C LYS A 470 2.23 37.02 -0.51
N GLU A 471 3.15 36.31 0.15
CA GLU A 471 4.54 36.73 0.30
C GLU A 471 5.50 35.66 -0.20
N LEU A 472 6.51 36.09 -0.94
CA LEU A 472 7.61 35.25 -1.39
C LEU A 472 8.92 35.73 -0.76
N LYS A 473 9.60 34.81 -0.06
CA LYS A 473 10.91 35.06 0.52
C LYS A 473 12.00 34.35 -0.28
N THR A 474 12.96 35.11 -0.78
CA THR A 474 14.12 34.58 -1.52
C THR A 474 15.42 35.04 -0.87
N ASP A 475 16.52 34.46 -1.35
CA ASP A 475 17.85 34.92 -0.99
C ASP A 475 18.15 36.25 -1.74
N ASN A 476 19.34 36.78 -1.50
CA ASN A 476 19.82 37.98 -2.17
C ASN A 476 20.48 37.69 -3.53
N GLY A 477 20.19 36.53 -4.12
CA GLY A 477 20.78 36.08 -5.37
C GLY A 477 20.49 37.03 -6.54
N PRO A 478 21.41 37.14 -7.53
CA PRO A 478 21.22 38.00 -8.70
C PRO A 478 19.92 37.72 -9.47
N ALA A 479 19.47 36.46 -9.45
CA ALA A 479 18.24 36.00 -10.09
C ALA A 479 16.99 36.73 -9.59
N TYR A 480 16.95 37.08 -8.30
CA TYR A 480 15.78 37.64 -7.63
C TYR A 480 15.82 39.16 -7.46
N LYS A 481 16.92 39.81 -7.85
CA LYS A 481 17.11 41.26 -7.76
C LYS A 481 16.86 42.01 -9.07
N SER A 482 16.56 41.30 -10.15
CA SER A 482 16.33 41.92 -11.45
C SER A 482 15.02 42.69 -11.49
N LYS A 483 14.97 43.74 -12.32
CA LYS A 483 13.76 44.55 -12.52
C LYS A 483 12.64 43.71 -13.14
N GLU A 484 13.01 42.76 -13.99
CA GLU A 484 12.11 41.80 -14.64
C GLU A 484 11.43 40.89 -13.62
N PHE A 485 12.19 40.36 -12.64
CA PHE A 485 11.65 39.52 -11.57
C PHE A 485 10.70 40.30 -10.64
N GLY A 486 11.09 41.51 -10.24
CA GLY A 486 10.24 42.39 -9.44
C GLY A 486 8.92 42.76 -10.15
N SER A 487 9.00 43.08 -11.45
CA SER A 487 7.82 43.39 -12.27
C SER A 487 6.87 42.19 -12.39
N PHE A 488 7.44 40.98 -12.53
CA PHE A 488 6.67 39.74 -12.55
C PHE A 488 5.91 39.54 -11.23
N LEU A 489 6.58 39.61 -10.07
CA LEU A 489 5.89 39.42 -8.78
C LEU A 489 4.81 40.47 -8.53
N GLN A 490 5.05 41.71 -8.92
CA GLN A 490 4.05 42.78 -8.84
C GLN A 490 2.81 42.48 -9.70
N GLN A 491 2.98 41.95 -10.92
CA GLN A 491 1.86 41.57 -11.80
C GLN A 491 0.98 40.48 -11.17
N TRP A 492 1.58 39.58 -10.39
CA TRP A 492 0.87 38.49 -9.71
C TRP A 492 0.42 38.84 -8.28
N GLY A 493 0.65 40.07 -7.83
CA GLY A 493 0.24 40.54 -6.50
C GLY A 493 1.01 39.89 -5.34
N VAL A 494 2.24 39.43 -5.59
CA VAL A 494 3.09 38.77 -4.59
C VAL A 494 4.06 39.77 -3.98
N GLU A 495 4.07 39.91 -2.65
CA GLU A 495 5.04 40.75 -1.95
C GLU A 495 6.39 40.02 -1.85
N HIS A 496 7.47 40.66 -2.31
CA HIS A 496 8.80 40.08 -2.28
C HIS A 496 9.59 40.54 -1.05
N LYS A 497 10.06 39.59 -0.24
CA LYS A 497 10.94 39.85 0.91
C LYS A 497 12.29 39.19 0.70
N THR A 498 13.36 39.97 0.66
CA THR A 498 14.73 39.43 0.63
C THR A 498 15.25 39.21 2.05
N GLY A 499 16.07 38.17 2.25
CA GLY A 499 16.74 37.95 3.55
C GLY A 499 17.63 39.11 4.00
N ILE A 500 17.78 39.30 5.32
CA ILE A 500 18.75 40.25 5.89
C ILE A 500 20.16 39.70 5.66
N PRO A 501 21.11 40.48 5.10
CA PRO A 501 22.51 40.04 4.96
C PRO A 501 23.07 39.59 6.32
N TYR A 502 23.77 38.46 6.36
CA TYR A 502 24.44 37.88 7.56
C TYR A 502 23.54 37.31 8.67
N SER A 503 22.25 37.06 8.42
CA SER A 503 21.40 36.26 9.33
C SER A 503 21.06 34.89 8.69
N PRO A 504 21.87 33.84 8.93
CA PRO A 504 21.72 32.53 8.27
C PRO A 504 20.44 31.76 8.69
N THR A 505 19.62 32.28 9.60
CA THR A 505 18.42 31.60 10.12
C THR A 505 17.14 31.88 9.32
N GLY A 506 17.19 32.78 8.34
CA GLY A 506 16.00 33.27 7.63
C GLY A 506 15.42 32.35 6.54
N GLN A 507 16.18 31.37 6.04
CA GLN A 507 15.78 30.47 4.93
C GLN A 507 15.93 28.97 5.28
N ALA A 508 16.01 28.67 6.58
CA ALA A 508 16.29 27.32 7.06
C ALA A 508 15.23 26.26 6.66
N ILE A 509 14.06 26.64 6.12
CA ILE A 509 13.04 25.68 5.67
C ILE A 509 13.41 25.14 4.29
N VAL A 510 13.67 26.01 3.31
CA VAL A 510 14.07 25.57 1.96
C VAL A 510 15.44 24.88 1.97
N GLU A 511 16.38 25.31 2.82
CA GLU A 511 17.67 24.64 3.02
C GLU A 511 17.55 23.22 3.63
N ARG A 512 16.53 22.98 4.48
CA ARG A 512 16.24 21.62 4.96
C ARG A 512 15.71 20.76 3.82
N THR A 513 14.79 21.30 3.02
CA THR A 513 14.26 20.61 1.85
C THR A 513 15.35 20.26 0.83
N HIS A 514 16.40 21.08 0.70
CA HIS A 514 17.56 20.74 -0.13
C HIS A 514 18.28 19.45 0.30
N ARG A 515 18.28 19.12 1.59
CA ARG A 515 18.88 17.87 2.11
C ARG A 515 18.04 16.63 1.78
N ASP A 516 16.73 16.79 1.64
CA ASP A 516 15.83 15.69 1.29
C ASP A 516 15.77 15.45 -0.24
N ILE A 517 16.00 16.50 -1.04
CA ILE A 517 16.02 16.43 -2.51
C ILE A 517 17.36 15.89 -3.05
N LYS A 518 18.47 16.18 -2.37
CA LYS A 518 19.81 15.64 -2.70
C LYS A 518 19.95 14.21 -2.21
#